data_AF-A0A1M4STC5-F1
#
_entry.id   AF-A0A1M4STC5-F1
#
_cell.length_a   1.000
_cell.length_b   1.000
_cell.length_c   1.000
_cell.angle_alpha   90.00
_cell.angle_beta   90.00
_cell.angle_gamma   90.00
#
_symmetry.space_group_name_H-M   'P 1'
#
loop_
_entity.id
_entity.type
_entity.pdbx_description
1 polymer ?
#
loop_
_entity_poly.entity_id
_entity_poly.type
_entity_poly.pdbx_seq_one_letter_code
_entity_poly.pdbx_strand_id
1 'polypeptide(L)'
;MSFLSNLIPERFRKKEKDPVEDLKQNLPKEKANIKQSFATYCNSNHGTKDGKLCPKCNALLSIIFPKMNRCRYGVTKPVCDKCDMMCFGEGHNEAFMEIMEGSRKGMLVRHPVMTVRHKIMKMGVDYAKQKQNEAAAEKLASKRKAKKEKKARRENADK
;
A
#
# COMPACT_ATOMS: atom_id res chain seq x y z
N MET A 1 -2.31 27.16 -21.00
CA MET A 1 -0.92 27.34 -20.52
C MET A 1 -0.11 26.07 -20.78
N SER A 2 0.12 25.71 -22.05
CA SER A 2 0.98 24.55 -22.41
C SER A 2 1.61 24.74 -23.80
N PHE A 3 2.11 25.94 -24.10
CA PHE A 3 2.80 26.21 -25.37
C PHE A 3 4.32 25.96 -25.30
N LEU A 4 4.86 25.59 -24.13
CA LEU A 4 6.30 25.35 -23.92
C LEU A 4 6.70 23.87 -23.98
N SER A 5 5.76 22.93 -24.06
CA SER A 5 6.04 21.49 -24.09
C SER A 5 6.66 20.99 -25.40
N ASN A 6 6.75 21.85 -26.43
CA ASN A 6 7.30 21.52 -27.74
C ASN A 6 8.79 21.91 -27.95
N LEU A 7 9.44 22.52 -26.95
CA LEU A 7 10.86 22.92 -27.02
C LEU A 7 11.85 21.87 -26.48
N ILE A 8 11.37 20.72 -25.99
CA ILE A 8 12.23 19.67 -25.45
C ILE A 8 12.37 18.56 -26.50
N PRO A 9 13.59 18.28 -27.02
CA PRO A 9 13.81 17.20 -27.98
C PRO A 9 13.33 15.86 -27.41
N GLU A 10 12.71 15.02 -28.24
CA GLU A 10 12.08 13.76 -27.80
C GLU A 10 13.00 12.87 -26.96
N ARG A 11 14.30 12.86 -27.23
CA ARG A 11 15.29 12.08 -26.46
C ARG A 11 15.39 12.48 -24.98
N PHE A 12 14.97 13.70 -24.63
CA PHE A 12 15.00 14.24 -23.27
C PHE A 12 13.62 14.25 -22.59
N ARG A 13 12.55 13.93 -23.33
CA ARG A 13 11.25 13.66 -22.70
C ARG A 13 11.36 12.32 -21.98
N LYS A 14 11.31 12.34 -20.63
CA LYS A 14 11.11 11.11 -19.87
C LYS A 14 9.83 10.47 -20.40
N LYS A 15 9.93 9.26 -20.94
CA LYS A 15 8.78 8.45 -21.32
C LYS A 15 7.90 8.30 -20.07
N GLU A 16 6.76 8.99 -20.04
CA GLU A 16 5.73 8.72 -19.05
C GLU A 16 5.31 7.27 -19.25
N LYS A 17 5.60 6.41 -18.27
CA LYS A 17 5.17 5.02 -18.30
C LYS A 17 3.66 5.00 -18.17
N ASP A 18 3.00 4.23 -19.04
CA ASP A 18 1.56 4.05 -18.97
C ASP A 18 1.17 3.54 -17.57
N PRO A 19 0.21 4.19 -16.87
CA PRO A 19 -0.18 3.83 -15.50
C PRO A 19 -0.65 2.37 -15.34
N VAL A 20 -1.02 1.73 -16.46
CA VAL A 20 -1.51 0.36 -16.53
C VAL A 20 -0.38 -0.67 -16.56
N GLU A 21 0.81 -0.30 -17.07
CA GLU A 21 1.98 -1.20 -17.16
C GLU A 21 2.63 -1.41 -15.79
N ASP A 22 2.60 -0.40 -14.92
CA ASP A 22 3.15 -0.45 -13.55
C ASP A 22 2.35 -1.38 -12.61
N LEU A 23 1.09 -1.70 -12.94
CA LEU A 23 0.23 -2.58 -12.15
C LEU A 23 0.62 -4.07 -12.26
N LYS A 24 1.13 -4.50 -13.43
CA LYS A 24 1.57 -5.89 -13.67
C LYS A 24 2.95 -6.20 -13.08
N GLN A 25 3.78 -5.17 -12.83
CA GLN A 25 5.16 -5.33 -12.34
C GLN A 25 5.30 -5.51 -10.82
N ASN A 26 4.21 -5.44 -10.04
CA ASN A 26 4.28 -5.47 -8.58
C ASN A 26 4.23 -6.88 -7.98
N LEU A 27 3.54 -7.85 -8.61
CA LEU A 27 3.37 -9.17 -8.01
C LEU A 27 4.69 -9.94 -7.78
N PRO A 28 5.66 -9.96 -8.71
CA PRO A 28 6.96 -10.60 -8.46
C PRO A 28 7.74 -9.90 -7.33
N LYS A 29 7.68 -8.57 -7.27
CA LYS A 29 8.32 -7.75 -6.22
C LYS A 29 7.67 -8.01 -4.86
N GLU A 30 6.34 -8.05 -4.80
CA GLU A 30 5.60 -8.39 -3.59
C GLU A 30 5.97 -9.79 -3.08
N LYS A 31 6.05 -10.79 -3.97
CA LYS A 31 6.48 -12.15 -3.58
C LYS A 31 7.90 -12.17 -3.05
N ALA A 32 8.81 -11.42 -3.66
CA ALA A 32 10.18 -11.30 -3.18
C ALA A 32 10.23 -10.66 -1.78
N ASN A 33 9.49 -9.57 -1.57
CA ASN A 33 9.35 -8.92 -0.27
C ASN A 33 8.77 -9.88 0.78
N ILE A 34 7.71 -10.61 0.46
CA ILE A 34 7.12 -11.63 1.34
C ILE A 34 8.16 -12.69 1.71
N LYS A 35 8.91 -13.23 0.73
CA LYS A 35 9.97 -14.20 1.02
C LYS A 35 11.02 -13.63 1.99
N GLN A 36 11.42 -12.38 1.79
CA GLN A 36 12.40 -11.72 2.65
C GLN A 36 11.88 -11.49 4.07
N SER A 37 10.61 -11.09 4.22
CA SER A 37 9.94 -10.98 5.51
C SER A 37 9.89 -12.32 6.23
N PHE A 38 9.51 -13.38 5.52
CA PHE A 38 9.51 -14.75 6.06
C PHE A 38 10.92 -15.20 6.49
N ALA A 39 11.95 -14.92 5.69
CA ALA A 39 13.33 -15.26 6.03
C ALA A 39 13.80 -14.54 7.31
N THR A 40 13.47 -13.24 7.41
CA THR A 40 13.80 -12.42 8.59
C THR A 40 13.11 -12.95 9.85
N TYR A 41 11.80 -13.20 9.76
CA TYR A 41 11.00 -13.74 10.86
C TYR A 41 11.49 -15.12 11.29
N CYS A 42 11.69 -16.02 10.32
CA CYS A 42 12.11 -17.39 10.60
C CYS A 42 13.47 -17.45 11.29
N ASN A 43 14.41 -16.60 10.86
CA ASN A 43 15.71 -16.50 11.51
C ASN A 43 15.58 -15.95 12.96
N SER A 44 14.77 -14.91 13.18
CA SER A 44 14.62 -14.32 14.52
C SER A 44 13.80 -15.18 15.49
N ASN A 45 12.76 -15.86 15.02
CA ASN A 45 11.78 -16.53 15.87
C ASN A 45 12.02 -18.04 15.98
N HIS A 46 12.55 -18.66 14.93
CA HIS A 46 12.81 -20.10 14.88
C HIS A 46 14.30 -20.46 14.85
N GLY A 47 15.19 -19.46 14.85
CA GLY A 47 16.64 -19.67 14.92
C GLY A 47 17.23 -20.36 13.69
N THR A 48 16.58 -20.28 12.51
CA THR A 48 17.13 -20.89 11.30
C THR A 48 18.39 -20.17 10.84
N LYS A 49 19.50 -20.92 10.81
CA LYS A 49 20.78 -20.49 10.24
C LYS A 49 20.83 -20.85 8.74
N ASP A 50 21.61 -20.11 7.96
CA ASP A 50 21.89 -20.35 6.54
C ASP A 50 20.82 -19.91 5.52
N GLY A 51 19.94 -18.98 5.89
CA GLY A 51 19.01 -18.35 4.92
C GLY A 51 17.91 -19.27 4.38
N LYS A 52 17.77 -20.49 4.94
CA LYS A 52 16.70 -21.42 4.63
C LYS A 52 15.49 -21.18 5.54
N LEU A 53 14.30 -21.29 4.98
CA LEU A 53 13.04 -21.24 5.74
C LEU A 53 12.79 -22.57 6.44
N CYS A 54 12.24 -22.53 7.66
CA CYS A 54 11.82 -23.74 8.34
C CYS A 54 10.63 -24.40 7.60
N PRO A 55 10.38 -25.71 7.82
CA PRO A 55 9.30 -26.42 7.15
C PRO A 55 7.92 -25.75 7.32
N LYS A 56 7.64 -25.21 8.51
CA LYS A 56 6.37 -24.50 8.80
C LYS A 56 6.19 -23.25 7.95
N CYS A 57 7.21 -22.37 7.92
CA CYS A 57 7.18 -21.16 7.12
C CYS A 57 7.10 -21.46 5.61
N ASN A 58 7.79 -22.50 5.16
CA ASN A 58 7.76 -22.92 3.76
C ASN A 58 6.39 -23.49 3.35
N ALA A 59 5.77 -24.29 4.23
CA ALA A 59 4.41 -24.81 4.03
C ALA A 59 3.37 -23.69 3.94
N LEU A 60 3.52 -22.61 4.70
CA LEU A 60 2.62 -21.46 4.58
C LEU A 60 2.81 -20.72 3.24
N LEU A 61 4.07 -20.53 2.79
CA LEU A 61 4.34 -19.90 1.49
C LEU A 61 3.81 -20.70 0.29
N SER A 62 3.89 -22.04 0.35
CA SER A 62 3.36 -22.90 -0.72
C SER A 62 1.85 -22.82 -0.86
N ILE A 63 1.13 -22.46 0.21
CA ILE A 63 -0.32 -22.19 0.18
C ILE A 63 -0.62 -20.79 -0.36
N ILE A 64 0.16 -19.78 0.05
CA ILE A 64 -0.12 -18.36 -0.24
C ILE A 64 0.25 -17.99 -1.68
N PHE A 65 1.40 -18.41 -2.21
CA PHE A 65 1.85 -17.98 -3.54
C PHE A 65 0.93 -18.39 -4.70
N PRO A 66 0.36 -19.62 -4.73
CA PRO A 66 -0.63 -19.98 -5.74
C PRO A 66 -1.91 -19.17 -5.63
N LYS A 67 -2.31 -18.75 -4.42
CA LYS A 67 -3.48 -17.87 -4.22
C LYS A 67 -3.21 -16.44 -4.69
N MET A 68 -2.00 -15.92 -4.44
CA MET A 68 -1.58 -14.62 -4.97
C MET A 68 -1.60 -14.56 -6.50
N ASN A 69 -1.25 -15.67 -7.18
CA ASN A 69 -1.33 -15.77 -8.64
C ASN A 69 -2.77 -15.71 -9.18
N ARG A 70 -3.74 -16.20 -8.39
CA ARG A 70 -5.16 -16.26 -8.73
C ARG A 70 -5.94 -15.13 -8.05
N CYS A 71 -5.31 -13.97 -7.87
CA CYS A 71 -5.93 -12.82 -7.24
C CYS A 71 -7.17 -12.38 -8.04
N ARG A 72 -8.28 -12.10 -7.34
CA ARG A 72 -9.54 -11.65 -7.94
C ARG A 72 -9.40 -10.31 -8.67
N TYR A 73 -8.54 -9.42 -8.19
CA TYR A 73 -8.25 -8.15 -8.86
C TYR A 73 -7.41 -8.34 -10.13
N GLY A 74 -6.75 -9.48 -10.31
CA GLY A 74 -5.93 -9.77 -11.49
C GLY A 74 -4.87 -8.69 -11.73
N VAL A 75 -4.94 -8.03 -12.89
CA VAL A 75 -3.99 -6.99 -13.30
C VAL A 75 -4.16 -5.71 -12.48
N THR A 76 -5.36 -5.40 -11.96
CA THR A 76 -5.62 -4.17 -11.20
C THR A 76 -5.36 -4.32 -9.70
N LYS A 77 -4.57 -5.33 -9.30
CA LYS A 77 -4.29 -5.61 -7.90
C LYS A 77 -3.61 -4.40 -7.21
N PRO A 78 -4.18 -3.89 -6.11
CA PRO A 78 -3.53 -2.87 -5.29
C PRO A 78 -2.33 -3.48 -4.54
N VAL A 79 -1.46 -2.63 -4.02
CA VAL A 79 -0.39 -3.07 -3.10
C VAL A 79 -1.01 -3.85 -1.95
N CYS A 80 -0.38 -4.97 -1.54
CA CYS A 80 -0.90 -5.86 -0.50
C CYS A 80 -1.40 -5.14 0.78
N ASP A 81 -0.69 -4.08 1.23
CA ASP A 81 -1.06 -3.27 2.40
C ASP A 81 -2.37 -2.49 2.26
N LYS A 82 -2.84 -2.28 1.03
CA LYS A 82 -4.08 -1.57 0.68
C LYS A 82 -5.14 -2.51 0.09
N CYS A 83 -4.95 -3.82 0.25
CA CYS A 83 -5.88 -4.81 -0.26
C CYS A 83 -7.06 -4.96 0.71
N ASP A 84 -8.27 -4.61 0.26
CA ASP A 84 -9.47 -4.66 1.10
C ASP A 84 -10.03 -6.08 1.27
N MET A 85 -9.55 -7.04 0.47
CA MET A 85 -10.04 -8.41 0.48
C MET A 85 -9.07 -9.39 1.13
N MET A 86 -9.64 -10.30 1.90
CA MET A 86 -8.93 -11.40 2.53
C MET A 86 -8.54 -12.45 1.48
N CYS A 87 -7.24 -12.56 1.18
CA CYS A 87 -6.74 -13.40 0.06
C CYS A 87 -6.64 -14.90 0.37
N PHE A 88 -6.63 -15.28 1.65
CA PHE A 88 -6.48 -16.65 2.14
C PHE A 88 -7.51 -16.92 3.26
N GLY A 89 -7.65 -18.17 3.73
CA GLY A 89 -8.57 -18.47 4.85
C GLY A 89 -8.09 -17.82 6.15
N GLU A 90 -8.98 -17.62 7.12
CA GLU A 90 -8.72 -16.89 8.38
C GLU A 90 -7.45 -17.39 9.08
N GLY A 91 -7.32 -18.70 9.33
CA GLY A 91 -6.14 -19.25 10.01
C GLY A 91 -4.82 -19.04 9.25
N HIS A 92 -4.83 -19.04 7.92
CA HIS A 92 -3.63 -18.70 7.14
C HIS A 92 -3.35 -17.20 7.12
N ASN A 93 -4.39 -16.36 7.28
CA ASN A 93 -4.26 -14.92 7.36
C ASN A 93 -3.61 -14.48 8.65
N GLU A 94 -4.09 -15.02 9.76
CA GLU A 94 -3.52 -14.78 11.08
C GLU A 94 -2.03 -15.13 11.09
N ALA A 95 -1.68 -16.34 10.64
CA ALA A 95 -0.28 -16.78 10.56
C ALA A 95 0.56 -15.90 9.63
N PHE A 96 0.01 -15.44 8.50
CA PHE A 96 0.73 -14.54 7.60
C PHE A 96 0.95 -13.15 8.21
N MET A 97 -0.08 -12.59 8.85
CA MET A 97 -0.01 -11.27 9.49
C MET A 97 0.95 -11.28 10.68
N GLU A 98 0.95 -12.35 11.47
CA GLU A 98 1.91 -12.57 12.56
C GLU A 98 3.36 -12.52 12.03
N ILE A 99 3.64 -13.24 10.94
CA ILE A 99 4.98 -13.24 10.32
C ILE A 99 5.34 -11.86 9.78
N MET A 100 4.41 -11.19 9.11
CA MET A 100 4.63 -9.84 8.59
C MET A 100 4.92 -8.85 9.71
N GLU A 101 4.17 -8.91 10.81
CA GLU A 101 4.39 -8.06 11.96
C GLU A 101 5.71 -8.36 12.68
N GLY A 102 6.01 -9.64 12.91
CA GLY A 102 7.27 -10.07 13.51
C GLY A 102 8.48 -9.73 12.66
N SER A 103 8.37 -9.78 11.33
CA SER A 103 9.44 -9.37 10.42
C SER A 103 9.77 -7.88 10.51
N ARG A 104 8.75 -7.02 10.70
CA ARG A 104 8.94 -5.58 10.95
C ARG A 104 9.67 -5.33 12.27
N LYS A 105 9.31 -6.08 13.32
CA LYS A 105 10.02 -6.04 14.60
C LYS A 105 11.49 -6.48 14.45
N GLY A 106 11.75 -7.49 13.62
CA GLY A 106 13.11 -7.93 13.28
C GLY A 106 13.96 -6.85 12.58
N MET A 107 13.36 -6.01 11.74
CA MET A 107 14.04 -4.88 11.09
C MET A 107 14.41 -3.77 12.07
N LEU A 108 13.53 -3.46 13.05
CA LEU A 108 13.83 -2.51 14.13
C LEU A 108 15.04 -2.95 14.96
N VAL A 109 15.15 -4.25 15.23
CA VAL A 109 16.27 -4.81 16.02
C VAL A 109 17.58 -4.80 15.23
N ARG A 110 17.54 -5.09 13.92
CA ARG A 110 18.75 -5.18 13.07
C ARG A 110 19.24 -3.83 12.53
N HIS A 111 18.33 -2.92 12.18
CA HIS A 111 18.64 -1.64 11.56
C HIS A 111 17.83 -0.49 12.18
N PRO A 112 18.07 -0.16 13.47
CA PRO A 112 17.29 0.83 14.19
C PRO A 112 17.37 2.22 13.56
N VAL A 113 18.56 2.65 13.14
CA VAL A 113 18.79 3.99 12.55
C VAL A 113 18.05 4.16 11.22
N MET A 114 18.10 3.17 10.33
CA MET A 114 17.38 3.20 9.05
C MET A 114 15.87 3.29 9.29
N THR A 115 15.35 2.49 10.23
CA THR A 115 13.92 2.45 10.51
C THR A 115 13.41 3.77 11.07
N VAL A 116 14.16 4.39 11.99
CA VAL A 116 13.83 5.71 12.54
C VAL A 116 13.84 6.78 11.45
N ARG A 117 14.88 6.81 10.60
CA ARG A 117 14.96 7.76 9.47
C ARG A 117 13.77 7.61 8.52
N HIS A 118 13.40 6.38 8.16
CA HIS A 118 12.27 6.11 7.27
C HIS A 118 10.94 6.55 7.90
N LYS A 119 10.78 6.33 9.22
CA LYS A 119 9.60 6.77 9.97
C LYS A 119 9.47 8.29 9.98
N ILE A 120 10.56 9.02 10.26
CA ILE A 120 10.57 10.49 10.27
C ILE A 120 10.22 11.05 8.88
N MET A 121 10.80 10.50 7.82
CA MET A 121 10.45 10.91 6.45
C MET A 121 8.97 10.69 6.13
N LYS A 122 8.39 9.58 6.59
CA LYS A 122 6.97 9.27 6.38
C LYS A 122 6.04 10.18 7.18
N MET A 123 6.41 10.57 8.41
CA MET A 123 5.60 11.46 9.25
C MET A 123 5.30 12.80 8.58
N GLY A 124 6.24 13.38 7.84
CA GLY A 124 6.02 14.64 7.12
C GLY A 124 4.95 14.51 6.02
N VAL A 125 4.94 13.39 5.30
CA VAL A 125 3.93 13.08 4.28
C VAL A 125 2.57 12.84 4.92
N ASP A 126 2.53 12.11 6.03
CA ASP A 126 1.29 11.80 6.76
C ASP A 126 0.65 13.08 7.33
N TYR A 127 1.45 14.00 7.88
CA TYR A 127 1.00 15.32 8.34
C TYR A 127 0.38 16.16 7.21
N ALA A 128 1.06 16.25 6.06
CA ALA A 128 0.55 16.98 4.90
C ALA A 128 -0.80 16.40 4.41
N LYS A 129 -0.91 15.06 4.40
CA LYS A 129 -2.13 14.36 3.99
C LYS A 129 -3.29 14.59 4.95
N GLN A 130 -3.05 14.59 6.27
CA GLN A 130 -4.07 14.93 7.28
C GLN A 130 -4.62 16.35 7.04
N LYS A 131 -3.74 17.34 6.87
CA LYS A 131 -4.14 18.73 6.60
C LYS A 131 -4.94 18.88 5.31
N GLN A 132 -4.57 18.13 4.25
CA GLN A 132 -5.34 18.09 3.01
C GLN A 132 -6.74 17.49 3.20
N ASN A 133 -6.84 16.41 3.99
CA ASN A 133 -8.11 15.76 4.29
C ASN A 133 -9.04 16.66 5.11
N GLU A 134 -8.51 17.39 6.09
CA GLU A 134 -9.26 18.37 6.89
C GLU A 134 -9.81 19.50 6.02
N ALA A 135 -8.96 20.11 5.18
CA ALA A 135 -9.38 21.15 4.24
C ALA A 135 -10.43 20.63 3.23
N ALA A 136 -10.31 19.37 2.79
CA ALA A 136 -11.30 18.73 1.92
C ALA A 136 -12.64 18.50 2.66
N ALA A 137 -12.60 18.10 3.93
CA ALA A 137 -13.78 17.90 4.76
C ALA A 137 -14.51 19.22 5.03
N GLU A 138 -13.79 20.31 5.32
CA GLU A 138 -14.37 21.64 5.53
C GLU A 138 -15.07 22.15 4.25
N LYS A 139 -14.40 22.02 3.09
CA LYS A 139 -14.99 22.35 1.78
C LYS A 139 -16.23 21.52 1.48
N LEU A 140 -16.24 20.24 1.86
CA LEU A 140 -17.42 19.38 1.69
C LEU A 140 -18.57 19.82 2.61
N ALA A 141 -18.26 20.20 3.85
CA ALA A 141 -19.24 20.70 4.82
C ALA A 141 -19.87 22.03 4.38
N SER A 142 -19.07 23.00 3.91
CA SER A 142 -19.56 24.27 3.39
C SER A 142 -20.45 24.10 2.15
N LYS A 143 -20.05 23.24 1.20
CA LYS A 143 -20.88 22.88 0.03
C LYS A 143 -22.20 22.23 0.44
N ARG A 144 -22.20 21.32 1.44
CA ARG A 144 -23.42 20.68 1.97
C ARG A 144 -24.35 21.70 2.63
N LYS A 145 -23.83 22.64 3.43
CA LYS A 145 -24.61 23.73 4.04
C LYS A 145 -25.25 24.63 2.97
N ALA A 146 -24.46 25.12 2.02
CA ALA A 146 -24.95 25.95 0.92
C ALA A 146 -26.02 25.23 0.07
N LYS A 147 -25.88 23.92 -0.18
CA LYS A 147 -26.90 23.13 -0.90
C LYS A 147 -28.19 22.99 -0.10
N LYS A 148 -28.10 22.78 1.23
CA LYS A 148 -29.28 22.72 2.11
C LYS A 148 -30.01 24.06 2.16
N GLU A 149 -29.28 25.17 2.32
CA GLU A 149 -29.86 26.52 2.30
C GLU A 149 -30.52 26.85 0.97
N LYS A 150 -29.88 26.54 -0.16
CA LYS A 150 -30.50 26.71 -1.49
C LYS A 150 -31.76 25.87 -1.66
N LYS A 151 -31.78 24.63 -1.14
CA LYS A 151 -32.96 23.76 -1.18
C LYS A 151 -34.10 24.32 -0.34
N ALA A 152 -33.83 24.73 0.91
CA ALA A 152 -34.83 25.35 1.79
C ALA A 152 -35.39 26.65 1.21
N ARG A 153 -34.54 27.48 0.57
CA ARG A 153 -34.99 28.71 -0.13
C ARG A 153 -35.93 28.41 -1.30
N ARG A 154 -35.71 27.32 -2.05
CA ARG A 154 -36.61 26.89 -3.14
C ARG A 154 -37.95 26.40 -2.59
N GLU A 155 -37.91 25.52 -1.59
CA GLU A 155 -39.13 24.98 -0.95
C GLU A 155 -40.01 26.06 -0.30
N ASN A 156 -39.43 27.16 0.18
CA ASN A 156 -40.18 28.30 0.72
C ASN A 156 -40.70 29.26 -0.37
N ALA A 157 -40.16 29.24 -1.59
CA ALA A 157 -40.61 30.09 -2.69
C ALA A 157 -41.77 29.45 -3.49
N ASP A 158 -41.92 28.12 -3.40
CA ASP A 158 -43.00 27.37 -4.03
C ASP A 158 -44.26 27.24 -3.14
N LYS A 159 -44.27 27.87 -1.96
CA LYS A 159 -45.42 27.98 -1.03
C LYS A 159 -46.01 29.38 -1.07
#